data_AF-A0A0A2GZD8-F1
#
_entry.id   AF-A0A0A2GZD8-F1
#
_cell.length_a   1.000
_cell.length_b   1.000
_cell.length_c   1.000
_cell.angle_alpha   90.00
_cell.angle_beta   90.00
_cell.angle_gamma   90.00
#
_symmetry.space_group_name_H-M   'P 1'
#
loop_
_entity.id
_entity.type
_entity.pdbx_description
1 polymer ?
#
loop_
_entity_poly.entity_id
_entity_poly.type
_entity_poly.pdbx_seq_one_letter_code
_entity_poly.pdbx_strand_id
1 'polypeptide(L)'
;MKTVRNICTAALIGLGINVIAQTAPPAPPAPPATVYEDATTTVTTNSSNVSVITQNGNFGSGGSTSYSVSNSNDEYRVKSRYPSNRYAAIKDFLVAEMGTKNMQSSGKDMVWSLEGDEDTVYEIALSEKRLKIELDKTIAAPDMIAKFTDMGNILRTLVSGGSERQEIQRLERDADRARRDAARMQREAARLREVSVRDAARLEREALRLSNEAERLGLNSKRGGGIDSYVRDLLELSSTKTAASDEKSSLWQWPEVQEALINTLNTEGLLKGEETIVFVKEDAGAYANGTRLSTTQWSKVNSVFRKYGMQDVTEVSFYKKGNHIVIVDGFIAVEKIVTWLTRNDYIASSSRYVKMMLNGSSVIVDNVALPSSDVKRINSYLLTEGVITAPGKSLVIKETGMSLGYSYDKSTLGTWVSRD
;
A
#
# COMPACT_ATOMS: atom_id res chain seq x y z
N MET A 1 -7.91 -60.98 -10.04
CA MET A 1 -8.12 -62.25 -9.31
C MET A 1 -7.42 -62.12 -7.96
N LYS A 2 -8.22 -61.88 -6.91
CA LYS A 2 -8.46 -62.78 -5.76
C LYS A 2 -7.30 -62.74 -4.74
N THR A 3 -7.37 -61.87 -3.72
CA THR A 3 -7.92 -62.12 -2.35
C THR A 3 -7.11 -63.17 -1.58
N VAL A 4 -6.69 -62.98 -0.31
CA VAL A 4 -7.54 -63.01 0.90
C VAL A 4 -6.67 -62.76 2.17
N ARG A 5 -7.09 -61.80 3.02
CA ARG A 5 -7.32 -61.80 4.51
C ARG A 5 -6.33 -62.49 5.46
N ASN A 6 -6.21 -62.21 6.77
CA ASN A 6 -6.80 -61.30 7.77
C ASN A 6 -6.04 -61.64 9.07
N ILE A 7 -5.71 -60.69 9.94
CA ILE A 7 -5.90 -60.83 11.40
C ILE A 7 -6.31 -59.46 11.95
N CYS A 8 -7.53 -59.40 12.49
CA CYS A 8 -8.07 -58.32 13.31
C CYS A 8 -8.13 -58.79 14.77
N THR A 9 -7.80 -57.90 15.71
CA THR A 9 -8.38 -57.80 17.07
C THR A 9 -7.98 -56.41 17.59
N ALA A 10 -8.83 -55.38 17.48
CA ALA A 10 -9.96 -55.04 18.35
C ALA A 10 -9.54 -54.51 19.75
N ALA A 11 -9.61 -53.19 19.93
CA ALA A 11 -9.90 -52.54 21.20
C ALA A 11 -10.66 -51.24 20.92
N LEU A 12 -11.95 -51.24 21.27
CA LEU A 12 -12.91 -50.18 21.02
C LEU A 12 -13.75 -50.01 22.30
N ILE A 13 -13.37 -49.06 23.16
CA ILE A 13 -14.17 -48.40 24.21
C ILE A 13 -13.43 -47.07 24.45
N GLY A 14 -13.94 -45.85 24.35
CA GLY A 14 -15.29 -45.31 24.37
C GLY A 14 -15.25 -44.02 25.23
N LEU A 15 -15.98 -42.98 24.82
CA LEU A 15 -16.26 -41.70 25.52
C LEU A 15 -15.19 -40.59 25.34
N GLY A 16 -15.49 -39.35 24.93
CA GLY A 16 -16.77 -38.69 24.72
C GLY A 16 -16.61 -37.48 23.80
N ILE A 17 -17.70 -37.17 23.11
CA ILE A 17 -17.81 -36.14 22.10
C ILE A 17 -18.15 -34.84 22.82
N ASN A 18 -17.28 -33.83 22.76
CA ASN A 18 -17.68 -32.44 23.01
C ASN A 18 -17.71 -31.73 21.64
N VAL A 19 -18.88 -31.71 21.02
CA VAL A 19 -19.19 -30.73 19.98
C VAL A 19 -19.48 -29.42 20.71
N ILE A 20 -18.48 -28.55 20.81
CA ILE A 20 -18.75 -27.13 21.00
C ILE A 20 -18.90 -26.56 19.60
N ALA A 21 -20.11 -26.13 19.27
CA ALA A 21 -20.37 -25.32 18.09
C ALA A 21 -19.47 -24.08 18.15
N GLN A 22 -18.53 -23.95 17.21
CA GLN A 22 -17.86 -22.68 16.96
C GLN A 22 -18.87 -21.77 16.27
N THR A 23 -19.57 -20.96 17.05
CA THR A 23 -20.14 -19.72 16.52
C THR A 23 -18.98 -18.85 16.06
N ALA A 24 -18.98 -18.44 14.79
CA ALA A 24 -18.03 -17.47 14.27
C ALA A 24 -17.98 -16.24 15.20
N PRO A 25 -16.80 -15.65 15.45
CA PRO A 25 -16.69 -14.48 16.30
C PRO A 25 -17.55 -13.34 15.75
N PRO A 26 -18.28 -12.59 16.59
CA PRO A 26 -19.03 -11.43 16.16
C PRO A 26 -18.08 -10.43 15.50
N ALA A 27 -18.50 -9.87 14.37
CA ALA A 27 -17.76 -8.84 13.67
C ALA A 27 -17.45 -7.67 14.64
N PRO A 28 -16.22 -7.13 14.62
CA PRO A 28 -15.85 -6.03 15.51
C PRO A 28 -16.78 -4.82 15.30
N PRO A 29 -17.13 -4.10 16.38
CA PRO A 29 -17.98 -2.92 16.29
C PRO A 29 -17.34 -1.90 15.33
N ALA A 30 -18.16 -1.38 14.42
CA ALA A 30 -17.73 -0.35 13.49
C ALA A 30 -17.14 0.84 14.26
N PRO A 31 -16.00 1.40 13.82
CA PRO A 31 -15.38 2.54 14.48
C PRO A 31 -16.35 3.74 14.50
N PRO A 32 -16.29 4.61 15.52
CA PRO A 32 -17.17 5.76 15.66
C PRO A 32 -17.11 6.65 14.42
N ALA A 33 -18.28 7.11 13.95
CA ALA A 33 -18.39 8.09 12.89
C ALA A 33 -17.64 9.38 13.30
N THR A 34 -16.43 9.54 12.79
CA THR A 34 -15.74 10.83 12.79
C THR A 34 -16.47 11.72 11.79
N VAL A 35 -17.26 12.65 12.32
CA VAL A 35 -17.71 13.84 11.59
C VAL A 35 -16.45 14.64 11.28
N TYR A 36 -15.89 14.43 10.10
CA TYR A 36 -15.07 15.42 9.43
C TYR A 36 -16.02 16.17 8.49
N GLU A 37 -16.35 17.40 8.88
CA GLU A 37 -16.69 18.44 7.90
C GLU A 37 -15.46 18.64 7.03
N ASP A 38 -15.37 17.89 5.94
CA ASP A 38 -14.46 18.23 4.87
C ASP A 38 -15.23 18.24 3.55
N ALA A 39 -15.17 19.39 2.90
CA ALA A 39 -15.89 19.69 1.69
C ALA A 39 -15.33 18.84 0.55
N THR A 40 -15.83 17.62 0.39
CA THR A 40 -15.84 16.97 -0.92
C THR A 40 -16.77 17.78 -1.81
N THR A 41 -16.18 18.78 -2.45
CA THR A 41 -16.67 19.32 -3.71
C THR A 41 -16.58 18.17 -4.71
N THR A 42 -17.59 17.31 -4.74
CA THR A 42 -17.88 16.49 -5.93
C THR A 42 -18.17 17.47 -7.03
N VAL A 43 -17.16 17.78 -7.83
CA VAL A 43 -17.35 18.42 -9.13
C VAL A 43 -17.93 17.34 -10.03
N THR A 44 -19.24 17.12 -9.92
CA THR A 44 -20.02 16.44 -10.95
C THR A 44 -20.10 17.43 -12.11
N THR A 45 -19.10 17.42 -13.00
CA THR A 45 -19.21 18.10 -14.29
C THR A 45 -20.19 17.33 -15.14
N ASN A 46 -21.48 17.60 -14.94
CA ASN A 46 -22.51 17.32 -15.92
C ASN A 46 -22.29 18.29 -17.09
N SER A 47 -21.41 17.94 -18.02
CA SER A 47 -21.21 18.72 -19.24
C SER A 47 -22.30 18.36 -20.24
N SER A 48 -23.43 19.07 -20.21
CA SER A 48 -24.43 19.01 -21.28
C SER A 48 -24.07 20.02 -22.36
N ASN A 49 -23.72 19.55 -23.56
CA ASN A 49 -23.54 20.42 -24.71
C ASN A 49 -24.86 20.43 -25.51
N VAL A 50 -25.58 21.55 -25.47
CA VAL A 50 -26.80 21.77 -26.26
C VAL A 50 -26.48 22.74 -27.39
N SER A 51 -26.61 22.28 -28.64
CA SER A 51 -26.40 23.09 -29.83
C SER A 51 -27.72 23.29 -30.56
N VAL A 52 -28.25 24.52 -30.57
CA VAL A 52 -29.48 24.89 -31.28
C VAL A 52 -29.13 25.79 -32.47
N ILE A 53 -29.55 25.40 -33.66
CA ILE A 53 -29.58 26.26 -34.84
C ILE A 53 -31.04 26.51 -35.21
N THR A 54 -31.42 27.78 -35.23
CA THR A 54 -32.67 28.24 -35.84
C THR A 54 -32.29 29.14 -37.02
N GLN A 55 -32.69 28.76 -38.23
CA GLN A 55 -32.46 29.57 -39.43
C GLN A 55 -33.80 29.92 -40.06
N ASN A 56 -34.12 31.22 -40.05
CA ASN A 56 -35.18 31.81 -40.87
C ASN A 56 -34.49 32.49 -42.05
N GLY A 57 -34.34 31.78 -43.16
CA GLY A 57 -33.59 32.24 -44.33
C GLY A 57 -34.25 31.82 -45.63
N ASN A 58 -34.25 32.74 -46.60
CA ASN A 58 -35.00 32.74 -47.85
C ASN A 58 -34.54 31.66 -48.85
N PHE A 59 -34.83 30.39 -48.56
CA PHE A 59 -34.66 29.28 -49.49
C PHE A 59 -36.05 28.86 -49.99
N GLY A 60 -36.32 29.08 -51.28
CA GLY A 60 -37.51 28.69 -52.06
C GLY A 60 -38.69 28.06 -51.31
N SER A 61 -39.79 28.81 -51.24
CA SER A 61 -41.12 28.43 -50.73
C SER A 61 -41.18 27.84 -49.30
N GLY A 62 -41.17 28.72 -48.29
CA GLY A 62 -42.16 28.67 -47.19
C GLY A 62 -41.98 27.62 -46.08
N GLY A 63 -40.80 27.45 -45.48
CA GLY A 63 -40.65 26.62 -44.27
C GLY A 63 -39.53 27.09 -43.32
N SER A 64 -39.79 27.06 -42.01
CA SER A 64 -38.78 27.31 -40.97
C SER A 64 -37.90 26.07 -40.76
N THR A 65 -36.60 26.29 -40.60
CA THR A 65 -35.63 25.21 -40.31
C THR A 65 -35.11 25.34 -38.89
N SER A 66 -35.17 24.26 -38.13
CA SER A 66 -34.62 24.16 -36.77
C SER A 66 -33.85 22.86 -36.62
N TYR A 67 -32.68 22.90 -35.99
CA TYR A 67 -31.89 21.72 -35.67
C TYR A 67 -31.31 21.87 -34.27
N SER A 68 -31.59 20.92 -33.39
CA SER A 68 -31.11 20.88 -32.02
C SER A 68 -30.43 19.55 -31.75
N VAL A 69 -29.25 19.60 -31.14
CA VAL A 69 -28.53 18.43 -30.60
C VAL A 69 -28.32 18.65 -29.11
N SER A 70 -28.73 17.68 -28.30
CA SER A 70 -28.40 17.58 -26.88
C SER A 70 -27.52 16.36 -26.68
N ASN A 71 -26.36 16.56 -26.06
CA ASN A 71 -25.39 15.51 -25.80
C ASN A 71 -24.98 15.60 -24.32
N SER A 72 -25.47 14.68 -23.50
CA SER A 72 -25.11 14.52 -22.09
C SER A 72 -24.32 13.22 -21.88
N ASN A 73 -23.97 12.90 -20.64
CA ASN A 73 -23.32 11.63 -20.31
C ASN A 73 -24.23 10.43 -20.62
N ASP A 74 -25.54 10.60 -20.43
CA ASP A 74 -26.50 9.49 -20.42
C ASP A 74 -27.35 9.43 -21.69
N GLU A 75 -27.58 10.55 -22.38
CA GLU A 75 -28.42 10.59 -23.58
C GLU A 75 -27.78 11.37 -24.75
N TYR A 76 -28.14 10.96 -25.96
CA TYR A 76 -27.94 11.73 -27.17
C TYR A 76 -29.28 11.95 -27.87
N ARG A 77 -29.61 13.21 -28.17
CA ARG A 77 -30.90 13.57 -28.74
C ARG A 77 -30.75 14.59 -29.86
N VAL A 78 -31.36 14.28 -31.01
CA VAL A 78 -31.51 15.22 -32.14
C VAL A 78 -32.98 15.55 -32.32
N LYS A 79 -33.30 16.83 -32.46
CA LYS A 79 -34.65 17.29 -32.83
C LYS A 79 -34.53 18.31 -33.95
N SER A 80 -35.23 18.07 -35.05
CA SER A 80 -35.21 18.99 -36.17
C SER A 80 -36.55 19.16 -36.90
N ARG A 81 -36.66 20.28 -37.60
CA ARG A 81 -37.77 20.66 -38.48
C ARG A 81 -37.17 21.24 -39.75
N TYR A 82 -37.69 20.85 -40.90
CA TYR A 82 -37.17 21.25 -42.21
C TYR A 82 -38.29 21.33 -43.26
N PRO A 83 -38.08 22.08 -44.35
CA PRO A 83 -38.97 22.06 -45.51
C PRO A 83 -38.92 20.70 -46.23
N SER A 84 -40.03 20.30 -46.85
CA SER A 84 -40.21 18.95 -47.41
C SER A 84 -39.25 18.61 -48.55
N ASN A 85 -38.68 19.61 -49.22
CA ASN A 85 -37.63 19.41 -50.22
C ASN A 85 -36.33 18.82 -49.65
N ARG A 86 -36.13 18.82 -48.32
CA ARG A 86 -34.99 18.16 -47.65
C ARG A 86 -35.24 16.70 -47.32
N TYR A 87 -36.51 16.27 -47.32
CA TYR A 87 -36.89 14.92 -46.90
C TYR A 87 -36.16 13.82 -47.67
N ALA A 88 -36.06 13.94 -49.00
CA ALA A 88 -35.40 12.95 -49.83
C ALA A 88 -33.93 12.73 -49.43
N ALA A 89 -33.15 13.81 -49.28
CA ALA A 89 -31.75 13.72 -48.92
C ALA A 89 -31.53 13.13 -47.50
N ILE A 90 -32.39 13.51 -46.54
CA ILE A 90 -32.31 12.99 -45.17
C ILE A 90 -32.70 11.50 -45.14
N LYS A 91 -33.75 11.12 -45.88
CA LYS A 91 -34.19 9.73 -46.01
C LYS A 91 -33.09 8.86 -46.62
N ASP A 92 -32.54 9.27 -47.75
CA ASP A 92 -31.52 8.48 -48.46
C ASP A 92 -30.28 8.25 -47.59
N PHE A 93 -29.87 9.28 -46.83
CA PHE A 93 -28.78 9.16 -45.86
C PHE A 93 -29.10 8.21 -44.70
N LEU A 94 -30.26 8.33 -44.07
CA LEU A 94 -30.65 7.46 -42.96
C LEU A 94 -30.80 5.99 -43.40
N VAL A 95 -31.34 5.76 -44.60
CA VAL A 95 -31.43 4.40 -45.17
C VAL A 95 -30.04 3.84 -45.49
N ALA A 96 -29.10 4.67 -45.98
CA ALA A 96 -27.73 4.24 -46.23
C ALA A 96 -27.00 3.85 -44.93
N GLU A 97 -27.17 4.64 -43.87
CA GLU A 97 -26.46 4.43 -42.59
C GLU A 97 -27.09 3.35 -41.71
N MET A 98 -28.41 3.34 -41.57
CA MET A 98 -29.12 2.42 -40.67
C MET A 98 -29.60 1.15 -41.38
N GLY A 99 -29.58 1.15 -42.72
CA GLY A 99 -30.20 0.11 -43.52
C GLY A 99 -31.72 0.09 -43.34
N THR A 100 -32.31 -1.06 -43.72
CA THR A 100 -33.74 -1.33 -43.57
C THR A 100 -34.05 -2.23 -42.36
N LYS A 101 -33.02 -2.70 -41.65
CA LYS A 101 -33.18 -3.52 -40.46
C LYS A 101 -33.75 -2.65 -39.34
N ASN A 102 -34.76 -3.17 -38.64
CA ASN A 102 -35.49 -2.48 -37.58
C ASN A 102 -36.24 -1.20 -38.01
N MET A 103 -36.47 -1.04 -39.32
CA MET A 103 -37.25 0.07 -39.87
C MET A 103 -38.72 -0.32 -40.01
N GLN A 104 -39.61 0.52 -39.50
CA GLN A 104 -41.05 0.48 -39.76
C GLN A 104 -41.42 1.68 -40.64
N SER A 105 -42.18 1.44 -41.70
CA SER A 105 -42.62 2.51 -42.61
C SER A 105 -44.14 2.56 -42.71
N SER A 106 -44.69 3.76 -42.55
CA SER A 106 -46.11 4.08 -42.75
C SER A 106 -46.21 5.30 -43.65
N GLY A 107 -46.38 5.07 -44.96
CA GLY A 107 -46.43 6.15 -45.95
C GLY A 107 -45.12 6.95 -46.02
N LYS A 108 -45.15 8.23 -45.61
CA LYS A 108 -43.97 9.11 -45.57
C LYS A 108 -43.26 9.12 -44.22
N ASP A 109 -43.78 8.41 -43.23
CA ASP A 109 -43.17 8.30 -41.92
C ASP A 109 -42.35 7.01 -41.82
N MET A 110 -41.15 7.12 -41.25
CA MET A 110 -40.21 6.03 -41.06
C MET A 110 -39.69 6.07 -39.62
N VAL A 111 -39.71 4.93 -38.94
CA VAL A 111 -39.19 4.79 -37.59
C VAL A 111 -38.19 3.66 -37.56
N TRP A 112 -36.96 3.93 -37.12
CA TRP A 112 -36.01 2.89 -36.74
C TRP A 112 -35.97 2.80 -35.22
N SER A 113 -36.22 1.63 -34.66
CA SER A 113 -36.09 1.42 -33.21
C SER A 113 -35.35 0.14 -32.90
N LEU A 114 -34.46 0.16 -31.91
CA LEU A 114 -33.83 -1.05 -31.39
C LEU A 114 -34.18 -1.17 -29.91
N GLU A 115 -34.86 -2.24 -29.55
CA GLU A 115 -35.12 -2.59 -28.15
C GLU A 115 -33.91 -3.33 -27.58
N GLY A 116 -33.53 -2.97 -26.35
CA GLY A 116 -32.65 -3.74 -25.49
C GLY A 116 -33.46 -4.73 -24.63
N ASP A 117 -32.83 -5.24 -23.58
CA ASP A 117 -33.47 -6.25 -22.71
C ASP A 117 -34.68 -5.68 -21.94
N GLU A 118 -34.60 -4.43 -21.46
CA GLU A 118 -35.68 -3.77 -20.71
C GLU A 118 -36.08 -2.38 -21.26
N ASP A 119 -35.21 -1.72 -22.05
CA ASP A 119 -35.40 -0.35 -22.56
C ASP A 119 -34.99 -0.19 -24.03
N THR A 120 -35.51 0.84 -24.70
CA THR A 120 -35.17 1.17 -26.09
C THR A 120 -33.77 1.79 -26.19
N VAL A 121 -32.84 1.10 -26.87
CA VAL A 121 -31.47 1.56 -27.09
C VAL A 121 -31.45 2.82 -27.96
N TYR A 122 -32.20 2.82 -29.07
CA TYR A 122 -32.36 4.02 -29.90
C TYR A 122 -33.71 4.07 -30.60
N GLU A 123 -34.15 5.29 -30.90
CA GLU A 123 -35.30 5.59 -31.75
C GLU A 123 -34.95 6.72 -32.73
N ILE A 124 -35.17 6.49 -34.02
CA ILE A 124 -35.06 7.49 -35.09
C ILE A 124 -36.44 7.61 -35.75
N ALA A 125 -37.14 8.71 -35.53
CA ALA A 125 -38.41 8.99 -36.17
C ALA A 125 -38.24 10.08 -37.24
N LEU A 126 -38.47 9.71 -38.50
CA LEU A 126 -38.38 10.56 -39.68
C LEU A 126 -39.78 10.77 -40.28
N SER A 127 -40.12 12.03 -40.57
CA SER A 127 -41.33 12.43 -41.28
C SER A 127 -40.99 13.44 -42.38
N GLU A 128 -41.96 13.79 -43.22
CA GLU A 128 -41.76 14.74 -44.32
C GLU A 128 -41.20 16.11 -43.89
N LYS A 129 -41.39 16.50 -42.62
CA LYS A 129 -40.98 17.83 -42.11
C LYS A 129 -40.20 17.80 -40.80
N ARG A 130 -39.97 16.64 -40.19
CA ARG A 130 -39.33 16.51 -38.87
C ARG A 130 -38.48 15.26 -38.78
N LEU A 131 -37.38 15.37 -38.04
CA LEU A 131 -36.55 14.25 -37.61
C LEU A 131 -36.33 14.34 -36.09
N LYS A 132 -36.53 13.21 -35.42
CA LYS A 132 -36.26 13.01 -34.00
C LYS A 132 -35.33 11.81 -33.87
N ILE A 133 -34.24 11.96 -33.11
CA ILE A 133 -33.32 10.88 -32.77
C ILE A 133 -33.15 10.88 -31.27
N GLU A 134 -33.24 9.72 -30.65
CA GLU A 134 -32.97 9.48 -29.24
C GLU A 134 -32.10 8.23 -29.13
N LEU A 135 -31.03 8.32 -28.34
CA LEU A 135 -30.10 7.23 -28.05
C LEU A 135 -29.79 7.28 -26.56
N ASP A 136 -29.98 6.15 -25.89
CA ASP A 136 -29.57 5.95 -24.51
C ASP A 136 -28.12 5.43 -24.48
N LYS A 137 -27.21 6.24 -23.91
CA LYS A 137 -25.78 5.93 -23.86
C LYS A 137 -25.41 5.00 -22.72
N THR A 138 -26.31 4.77 -21.77
CA THR A 138 -26.08 3.86 -20.65
C THR A 138 -26.16 2.40 -21.09
N ILE A 139 -26.93 2.13 -22.16
CA ILE A 139 -27.12 0.80 -22.76
C ILE A 139 -26.53 0.65 -24.17
N ALA A 140 -26.29 1.75 -24.90
CA ALA A 140 -25.67 1.68 -26.22
C ALA A 140 -24.17 1.37 -26.18
N ALA A 141 -23.71 0.54 -27.13
CA ALA A 141 -22.29 0.28 -27.30
C ALA A 141 -21.51 1.56 -27.73
N PRO A 142 -20.23 1.73 -27.32
CA PRO A 142 -19.43 2.92 -27.64
C PRO A 142 -19.36 3.26 -29.14
N ASP A 143 -19.26 2.25 -30.01
CA ASP A 143 -19.21 2.44 -31.47
C ASP A 143 -20.53 2.99 -32.03
N MET A 144 -21.66 2.62 -31.41
CA MET A 144 -22.98 3.17 -31.75
C MET A 144 -23.09 4.64 -31.30
N ILE A 145 -22.57 4.98 -30.11
CA ILE A 145 -22.54 6.37 -29.63
C ILE A 145 -21.73 7.26 -30.58
N ALA A 146 -20.57 6.79 -31.04
CA ALA A 146 -19.75 7.49 -32.03
C ALA A 146 -20.52 7.67 -33.35
N LYS A 147 -21.11 6.60 -33.87
CA LYS A 147 -21.89 6.64 -35.12
C LYS A 147 -23.05 7.64 -35.07
N PHE A 148 -23.81 7.69 -33.97
CA PHE A 148 -24.91 8.64 -33.82
C PHE A 148 -24.44 10.10 -33.72
N THR A 149 -23.27 10.31 -33.11
CA THR A 149 -22.65 11.64 -33.03
C THR A 149 -22.23 12.13 -34.42
N ASP A 150 -21.60 11.27 -35.21
CA ASP A 150 -21.19 11.58 -36.60
C ASP A 150 -22.40 11.81 -37.50
N MET A 151 -23.39 10.93 -37.38
CA MET A 151 -24.66 11.02 -38.11
C MET A 151 -25.36 12.35 -37.83
N GLY A 152 -25.39 12.79 -36.57
CA GLY A 152 -25.97 14.07 -36.20
C GLY A 152 -25.21 15.30 -36.72
N ASN A 153 -23.91 15.18 -37.03
CA ASN A 153 -23.19 16.26 -37.70
C ASN A 153 -23.57 16.33 -39.19
N ILE A 154 -23.65 15.20 -39.88
CA ILE A 154 -24.03 15.16 -41.30
C ILE A 154 -25.49 15.60 -41.50
N LEU A 155 -26.40 15.12 -40.63
CA LEU A 155 -27.80 15.52 -40.63
C LEU A 155 -27.99 17.02 -40.39
N ARG A 156 -27.12 17.63 -39.58
CA ARG A 156 -27.14 19.08 -39.36
C ARG A 156 -26.93 19.82 -40.67
N THR A 157 -25.99 19.37 -41.50
CA THR A 157 -25.69 19.98 -42.81
C THR A 157 -26.85 19.75 -43.80
N LEU A 158 -27.39 18.53 -43.86
CA LEU A 158 -28.53 18.20 -44.73
C LEU A 158 -29.79 18.98 -44.37
N VAL A 159 -30.06 19.17 -43.07
CA VAL A 159 -31.21 19.92 -42.57
C VAL A 159 -31.04 21.43 -42.80
N SER A 160 -29.86 21.98 -42.48
CA SER A 160 -29.62 23.43 -42.57
C SER A 160 -29.31 23.93 -43.99
N GLY A 161 -28.96 23.03 -44.92
CA GLY A 161 -28.58 23.40 -46.30
C GLY A 161 -27.34 24.29 -46.38
N GLY A 162 -26.49 24.28 -45.34
CA GLY A 162 -25.36 25.20 -45.18
C GLY A 162 -24.18 24.91 -46.11
N SER A 163 -23.54 25.98 -46.59
CA SER A 163 -22.28 25.92 -47.34
C SER A 163 -21.10 25.67 -46.39
N GLU A 164 -20.18 24.80 -46.79
CA GLU A 164 -18.93 24.39 -46.13
C GLU A 164 -18.16 25.55 -45.45
N ARG A 165 -18.15 26.75 -46.05
CA ARG A 165 -17.53 27.97 -45.50
C ARG A 165 -18.05 28.41 -44.13
N GLN A 166 -19.34 28.24 -43.84
CA GLN A 166 -19.91 28.68 -42.55
C GLN A 166 -19.60 27.69 -41.41
N GLU A 167 -19.36 26.43 -41.76
CA GLU A 167 -19.04 25.36 -40.83
C GLU A 167 -17.55 25.42 -40.43
N ILE A 168 -16.67 25.65 -41.40
CA ILE A 168 -15.24 25.92 -41.14
C ILE A 168 -15.07 27.09 -40.16
N GLN A 169 -15.78 28.19 -40.37
CA GLN A 169 -15.67 29.39 -39.53
C GLN A 169 -16.27 29.22 -38.11
N ARG A 170 -17.06 28.16 -37.87
CA ARG A 170 -17.55 27.80 -36.54
C ARG A 170 -16.60 26.83 -35.85
N LEU A 171 -16.12 25.81 -36.57
CA LEU A 171 -15.11 24.87 -36.11
C LEU A 171 -13.81 25.60 -35.68
N GLU A 172 -13.40 26.62 -36.43
CA GLU A 172 -12.24 27.44 -36.10
C GLU A 172 -12.43 28.19 -34.77
N ARG A 173 -13.65 28.72 -34.51
CA ARG A 173 -13.98 29.39 -33.24
C ARG A 173 -14.02 28.42 -32.07
N ASP A 174 -14.51 27.20 -32.27
CA ASP A 174 -14.56 26.18 -31.22
C ASP A 174 -13.16 25.62 -30.93
N ALA A 175 -12.31 25.44 -31.96
CA ALA A 175 -10.90 25.09 -31.79
C ALA A 175 -10.14 26.17 -31.01
N ASP A 176 -10.39 27.46 -31.27
CA ASP A 176 -9.80 28.57 -30.54
C ASP A 176 -10.28 28.70 -29.08
N ARG A 177 -11.52 28.29 -28.79
CA ARG A 177 -12.01 28.18 -27.40
C ARG A 177 -11.31 27.03 -26.70
N ALA A 178 -11.27 25.85 -27.30
CA ALA A 178 -10.61 24.67 -26.76
C ALA A 178 -9.12 24.91 -26.48
N ARG A 179 -8.39 25.58 -27.39
CA ARG A 179 -6.99 25.95 -27.20
C ARG A 179 -6.79 26.87 -25.99
N ARG A 180 -7.67 27.85 -25.80
CA ARG A 180 -7.60 28.77 -24.64
C ARG A 180 -7.87 28.05 -23.33
N ASP A 181 -8.82 27.13 -23.30
CA ASP A 181 -9.15 26.38 -22.10
C ASP A 181 -8.04 25.38 -21.75
N ALA A 182 -7.47 24.70 -22.75
CA ALA A 182 -6.29 23.86 -22.57
C ALA A 182 -5.09 24.64 -22.00
N ALA A 183 -4.84 25.86 -22.50
CA ALA A 183 -3.77 26.70 -21.98
C ALA A 183 -4.02 27.15 -20.52
N ARG A 184 -5.27 27.39 -20.11
CA ARG A 184 -5.61 27.68 -18.70
C ARG A 184 -5.36 26.45 -17.82
N MET A 185 -5.84 25.29 -18.25
CA MET A 185 -5.64 24.03 -17.51
C MET A 185 -4.16 23.70 -17.34
N GLN A 186 -3.33 23.91 -18.38
CA GLN A 186 -1.88 23.67 -18.28
C GLN A 186 -1.20 24.58 -17.25
N ARG A 187 -1.61 25.87 -17.16
CA ARG A 187 -1.06 26.80 -16.17
C ARG A 187 -1.49 26.45 -14.76
N GLU A 188 -2.75 26.06 -14.56
CA GLU A 188 -3.22 25.60 -13.25
C GLU A 188 -2.53 24.30 -12.82
N ALA A 189 -2.37 23.35 -13.74
CA ALA A 189 -1.64 22.11 -13.48
C ALA A 189 -0.16 22.38 -13.11
N ALA A 190 0.51 23.31 -13.80
CA ALA A 190 1.88 23.71 -13.47
C ALA A 190 1.96 24.34 -12.08
N ARG A 191 1.02 25.23 -11.74
CA ARG A 191 0.94 25.86 -10.42
C ARG A 191 0.71 24.84 -9.31
N LEU A 192 -0.21 23.88 -9.51
CA LEU A 192 -0.47 22.80 -8.55
C LEU A 192 0.75 21.92 -8.33
N ARG A 193 1.47 21.56 -9.41
CA ARG A 193 2.73 20.81 -9.30
C ARG A 193 3.77 21.57 -8.46
N GLU A 194 3.95 22.87 -8.71
CA GLU A 194 4.92 23.66 -7.96
C GLU A 194 4.57 23.75 -6.47
N VAL A 195 3.30 23.92 -6.13
CA VAL A 195 2.83 23.89 -4.73
C VAL A 195 3.08 22.52 -4.10
N SER A 196 2.74 21.43 -4.80
CA SER A 196 2.96 20.07 -4.29
C SER A 196 4.42 19.75 -3.98
N VAL A 197 5.35 20.23 -4.82
CA VAL A 197 6.79 20.05 -4.62
C VAL A 197 7.28 20.82 -3.38
N ARG A 198 6.79 22.06 -3.20
CA ARG A 198 7.15 22.87 -2.01
C ARG A 198 6.59 22.27 -0.73
N ASP A 199 5.36 21.79 -0.76
CA ASP A 199 4.73 21.15 0.39
C ASP A 199 5.43 19.83 0.75
N ALA A 200 5.78 19.00 -0.25
CA ALA A 200 6.57 17.79 -0.03
C ALA A 200 7.92 18.11 0.64
N ALA A 201 8.64 19.12 0.16
CA ALA A 201 9.92 19.53 0.74
C ALA A 201 9.79 20.17 2.15
N ARG A 202 8.63 20.74 2.49
CA ARG A 202 8.35 21.22 3.86
C ARG A 202 8.09 20.04 4.79
N LEU A 203 7.23 19.11 4.36
CA LEU A 203 6.90 17.90 5.11
C LEU A 203 8.13 17.04 5.37
N GLU A 204 9.01 16.87 4.38
CA GLU A 204 10.26 16.12 4.54
C GLU A 204 11.17 16.74 5.61
N ARG A 205 11.30 18.07 5.63
CA ARG A 205 12.09 18.77 6.65
C ARG A 205 11.47 18.67 8.05
N GLU A 206 10.15 18.77 8.16
CA GLU A 206 9.45 18.59 9.43
C GLU A 206 9.57 17.16 9.94
N ALA A 207 9.44 16.16 9.06
CA ALA A 207 9.64 14.75 9.37
C ALA A 207 11.07 14.48 9.86
N LEU A 208 12.09 15.04 9.18
CA LEU A 208 13.49 14.93 9.61
C LEU A 208 13.71 15.56 10.99
N ARG A 209 13.12 16.74 11.24
CA ARG A 209 13.21 17.42 12.54
C ARG A 209 12.60 16.58 13.66
N LEU A 210 11.39 16.05 13.44
CA LEU A 210 10.70 15.19 14.41
C LEU A 210 11.46 13.87 14.63
N SER A 211 12.03 13.28 13.58
CA SER A 211 12.86 12.07 13.69
C SER A 211 14.08 12.32 14.59
N ASN A 212 14.81 13.41 14.38
CA ASN A 212 15.97 13.77 15.20
C ASN A 212 15.57 14.08 16.66
N GLU A 213 14.42 14.73 16.88
CA GLU A 213 13.91 15.00 18.21
C GLU A 213 13.51 13.70 18.94
N ALA A 214 12.84 12.78 18.25
CA ALA A 214 12.48 11.47 18.78
C ALA A 214 13.71 10.64 19.13
N GLU A 215 14.75 10.64 18.28
CA GLU A 215 16.02 9.98 18.56
C GLU A 215 16.69 10.56 19.81
N ARG A 216 16.74 11.89 19.91
CA ARG A 216 17.31 12.58 21.09
C ARG A 216 16.55 12.24 22.37
N LEU A 217 15.21 12.24 22.33
CA LEU A 217 14.37 11.89 23.46
C LEU A 217 14.54 10.40 23.84
N GLY A 218 14.63 9.52 22.84
CA GLY A 218 14.92 8.11 23.04
C GLY A 218 16.26 7.89 23.73
N LEU A 219 17.33 8.55 23.26
CA LEU A 219 18.65 8.50 23.90
C LEU A 219 18.63 9.03 25.33
N ASN A 220 17.99 10.18 25.58
CA ASN A 220 17.87 10.73 26.93
C ASN A 220 17.08 9.82 27.86
N SER A 221 16.00 9.20 27.37
CA SER A 221 15.21 8.22 28.13
C SER A 221 16.06 7.00 28.51
N LYS A 222 16.77 6.41 27.53
CA LYS A 222 17.70 5.28 27.76
C LYS A 222 18.79 5.62 28.78
N ARG A 223 19.44 6.78 28.63
CA ARG A 223 20.46 7.28 29.56
C ARG A 223 19.91 7.56 30.95
N GLY A 224 18.63 7.92 31.05
CA GLY A 224 17.90 8.11 32.30
C GLY A 224 17.37 6.81 32.93
N GLY A 225 17.65 5.65 32.34
CA GLY A 225 17.18 4.34 32.84
C GLY A 225 15.75 4.01 32.43
N GLY A 226 15.15 4.84 31.58
CA GLY A 226 13.85 4.58 30.99
C GLY A 226 13.89 3.34 30.10
N ILE A 227 12.86 2.52 30.23
CA ILE A 227 12.61 1.36 29.37
C ILE A 227 11.49 1.74 28.40
N ASP A 228 11.81 1.71 27.11
CA ASP A 228 10.84 1.87 26.03
C ASP A 228 9.67 0.88 26.20
N SER A 229 8.44 1.30 25.89
CA SER A 229 7.27 0.41 25.85
C SER A 229 7.54 -0.87 25.06
N TYR A 230 8.21 -0.78 23.90
CA TYR A 230 8.50 -1.96 23.09
C TYR A 230 9.42 -2.94 23.82
N VAL A 231 10.44 -2.43 24.52
CA VAL A 231 11.36 -3.27 25.30
C VAL A 231 10.63 -3.90 26.49
N ARG A 232 9.72 -3.17 27.13
CA ARG A 232 8.91 -3.68 28.23
C ARG A 232 8.03 -4.84 27.77
N ASP A 233 7.34 -4.68 26.64
CA ASP A 233 6.50 -5.72 26.06
C ASP A 233 7.33 -6.95 25.68
N LEU A 234 8.51 -6.75 25.06
CA LEU A 234 9.44 -7.84 24.74
C LEU A 234 9.93 -8.60 25.99
N LEU A 235 10.16 -7.91 27.11
CA LEU A 235 10.55 -8.52 28.38
C LEU A 235 9.44 -9.35 29.04
N GLU A 236 8.21 -9.33 28.50
CA GLU A 236 7.09 -10.15 28.96
C GLU A 236 6.83 -11.37 28.06
N LEU A 237 7.43 -11.39 26.85
CA LEU A 237 7.27 -12.50 25.92
C LEU A 237 8.07 -13.73 26.34
N SER A 238 7.48 -14.92 26.16
CA SER A 238 8.15 -16.20 26.41
C SER A 238 9.38 -16.41 25.51
N SER A 239 9.42 -15.76 24.35
CA SER A 239 10.51 -15.85 23.36
C SER A 239 11.81 -15.19 23.83
N THR A 240 11.76 -14.25 24.77
CA THR A 240 12.94 -13.57 25.35
C THR A 240 13.43 -14.22 26.65
N LYS A 241 12.78 -15.30 27.07
CA LYS A 241 13.14 -16.03 28.29
C LYS A 241 14.41 -16.85 28.08
N THR A 242 15.39 -16.70 28.96
CA THR A 242 16.57 -17.56 29.02
C THR A 242 16.21 -18.92 29.61
N ALA A 243 16.57 -20.00 28.92
CA ALA A 243 16.40 -21.34 29.47
C ALA A 243 17.54 -21.69 30.43
N ALA A 244 17.27 -22.53 31.44
CA ALA A 244 18.30 -22.98 32.39
C ALA A 244 19.45 -23.75 31.70
N SER A 245 19.19 -24.37 30.54
CA SER A 245 20.21 -25.01 29.70
C SER A 245 21.20 -24.02 29.10
N ASP A 246 20.81 -22.75 28.97
CA ASP A 246 21.62 -21.74 28.30
C ASP A 246 22.69 -21.16 29.23
N GLU A 247 22.45 -21.16 30.54
CA GLU A 247 23.33 -20.59 31.57
C GLU A 247 24.70 -21.27 31.69
N LYS A 248 24.85 -22.49 31.15
CA LYS A 248 26.11 -23.27 31.18
C LYS A 248 26.60 -23.68 29.79
N SER A 249 26.06 -23.07 28.73
CA SER A 249 26.36 -23.47 27.36
C SER A 249 27.69 -22.89 26.89
N SER A 250 28.63 -23.76 26.50
CA SER A 250 29.87 -23.34 25.83
C SER A 250 29.66 -22.74 24.43
N LEU A 251 28.42 -22.74 23.92
CA LEU A 251 28.05 -22.20 22.61
C LEU A 251 27.72 -20.70 22.67
N TRP A 252 27.34 -20.18 23.85
CA TRP A 252 26.85 -18.82 24.01
C TRP A 252 27.47 -18.19 25.25
N GLN A 253 28.31 -17.18 25.04
CA GLN A 253 29.11 -16.56 26.10
C GLN A 253 28.33 -15.54 26.94
N TRP A 254 27.23 -14.99 26.41
CA TRP A 254 26.52 -13.88 27.05
C TRP A 254 26.06 -14.16 28.49
N PRO A 255 25.55 -15.35 28.87
CA PRO A 255 25.15 -15.61 30.26
C PRO A 255 26.28 -15.37 31.27
N GLU A 256 27.51 -15.82 30.95
CA GLU A 256 28.67 -15.59 31.80
C GLU A 256 29.07 -14.10 31.84
N VAL A 257 29.02 -13.42 30.68
CA VAL A 257 29.26 -11.96 30.60
C VAL A 257 28.23 -11.20 31.42
N GLN A 258 26.96 -11.57 31.31
CA GLN A 258 25.83 -10.97 32.02
C GLN A 258 26.00 -11.14 33.53
N GLU A 259 26.32 -12.33 34.00
CA GLU A 259 26.55 -12.57 35.43
C GLU A 259 27.73 -11.72 35.95
N ALA A 260 28.86 -11.74 35.24
CA ALA A 260 30.03 -10.93 35.61
C ALA A 260 29.73 -9.42 35.59
N LEU A 261 28.95 -8.96 34.60
CA LEU A 261 28.52 -7.57 34.46
C LEU A 261 27.63 -7.17 35.64
N ILE A 262 26.58 -7.94 35.93
CA ILE A 262 25.65 -7.67 37.03
C ILE A 262 26.39 -7.67 38.37
N ASN A 263 27.28 -8.62 38.61
CA ASN A 263 28.09 -8.68 39.83
C ASN A 263 28.99 -7.44 39.98
N THR A 264 29.59 -6.98 38.87
CA THR A 264 30.41 -5.76 38.85
C THR A 264 29.56 -4.53 39.16
N LEU A 265 28.40 -4.39 38.51
CA LEU A 265 27.48 -3.27 38.75
C LEU A 265 26.95 -3.25 40.20
N ASN A 266 26.62 -4.41 40.77
CA ASN A 266 26.23 -4.55 42.18
C ASN A 266 27.36 -4.12 43.13
N THR A 267 28.59 -4.58 42.89
CA THR A 267 29.76 -4.25 43.71
C THR A 267 30.05 -2.76 43.69
N GLU A 268 29.84 -2.10 42.55
CA GLU A 268 29.97 -0.65 42.41
C GLU A 268 28.75 0.14 42.92
N GLY A 269 27.75 -0.53 43.50
CA GLY A 269 26.53 0.10 44.04
C GLY A 269 25.63 0.74 42.99
N LEU A 270 25.72 0.31 41.73
CA LEU A 270 25.00 0.90 40.60
C LEU A 270 23.61 0.31 40.38
N LEU A 271 23.32 -0.85 40.96
CA LEU A 271 22.00 -1.49 40.91
C LEU A 271 21.32 -1.33 42.28
N LYS A 272 20.11 -0.76 42.30
CA LYS A 272 19.38 -0.41 43.53
C LYS A 272 18.33 -1.46 43.92
N GLY A 273 18.67 -2.75 43.82
CA GLY A 273 17.73 -3.84 44.13
C GLY A 273 16.47 -3.85 43.25
N GLU A 274 16.51 -3.17 42.10
CA GLU A 274 15.39 -3.11 41.16
C GLU A 274 15.21 -4.46 40.46
N GLU A 275 13.94 -4.88 40.26
CA GLU A 275 13.61 -6.12 39.54
C GLU A 275 14.04 -6.09 38.07
N THR A 276 14.24 -4.88 37.51
CA THR A 276 14.64 -4.67 36.12
C THR A 276 15.99 -3.97 36.04
N ILE A 277 16.90 -4.55 35.26
CA ILE A 277 18.23 -4.02 35.01
C ILE A 277 18.22 -3.38 33.62
N VAL A 278 18.73 -2.16 33.54
CA VAL A 278 18.94 -1.39 32.32
C VAL A 278 20.41 -1.00 32.27
N PHE A 279 21.14 -1.53 31.31
CA PHE A 279 22.53 -1.17 31.05
C PHE A 279 22.65 -0.64 29.63
N VAL A 280 23.28 0.52 29.48
CA VAL A 280 23.53 1.14 28.18
C VAL A 280 25.01 1.44 28.08
N LYS A 281 25.67 0.93 27.04
CA LYS A 281 27.02 1.27 26.64
C LYS A 281 26.94 1.97 25.29
N GLU A 282 27.64 3.10 25.19
CA GLU A 282 27.80 3.90 23.98
C GLU A 282 29.19 4.55 23.97
N ASP A 283 29.58 5.18 22.87
CA ASP A 283 30.88 5.85 22.74
C ASP A 283 31.09 6.95 23.80
N ALA A 284 30.01 7.62 24.21
CA ALA A 284 30.03 8.70 25.21
C ALA A 284 30.14 8.21 26.67
N GLY A 285 30.03 6.90 26.90
CA GLY A 285 30.14 6.28 28.21
C GLY A 285 29.13 5.16 28.44
N ALA A 286 28.96 4.79 29.71
CA ALA A 286 28.01 3.76 30.09
C ALA A 286 27.08 4.23 31.21
N TYR A 287 25.89 3.66 31.25
CA TYR A 287 24.82 3.97 32.18
C TYR A 287 24.23 2.67 32.74
N ALA A 288 23.95 2.66 34.03
CA ALA A 288 23.26 1.56 34.70
C ALA A 288 22.06 2.14 35.49
N ASN A 289 20.85 1.66 35.18
CA ASN A 289 19.57 2.15 35.73
C ASN A 289 19.51 3.68 35.80
N GLY A 290 19.92 4.34 34.72
CA GLY A 290 19.91 5.79 34.60
C GLY A 290 21.08 6.54 35.22
N THR A 291 21.96 5.84 35.94
CA THR A 291 23.15 6.43 36.55
C THR A 291 24.32 6.33 35.59
N ARG A 292 24.88 7.47 35.17
CA ARG A 292 26.10 7.50 34.37
C ARG A 292 27.28 6.97 35.19
N LEU A 293 28.02 6.02 34.63
CA LEU A 293 29.21 5.47 35.26
C LEU A 293 30.34 6.51 35.25
N SER A 294 31.04 6.63 36.37
CA SER A 294 32.32 7.35 36.42
C SER A 294 33.39 6.62 35.59
N THR A 295 34.48 7.30 35.24
CA THR A 295 35.60 6.70 34.49
C THR A 295 36.14 5.43 35.16
N THR A 296 36.24 5.41 36.49
CA THR A 296 36.72 4.25 37.25
C THR A 296 35.73 3.08 37.20
N GLN A 297 34.43 3.35 37.40
CA GLN A 297 33.38 2.33 37.29
C GLN A 297 33.32 1.77 35.87
N TRP A 298 33.41 2.64 34.87
CA TRP A 298 33.46 2.25 33.47
C TRP A 298 34.66 1.37 33.16
N SER A 299 35.86 1.69 33.66
CA SER A 299 37.04 0.85 33.45
C SER A 299 36.85 -0.57 33.99
N LYS A 300 36.22 -0.72 35.16
CA LYS A 300 35.90 -2.03 35.75
C LYS A 300 34.87 -2.79 34.91
N VAL A 301 33.77 -2.13 34.53
CA VAL A 301 32.75 -2.72 33.67
C VAL A 301 33.31 -3.12 32.30
N ASN A 302 34.08 -2.25 31.67
CA ASN A 302 34.70 -2.52 30.37
C ASN A 302 35.73 -3.65 30.44
N SER A 303 36.35 -3.87 31.59
CA SER A 303 37.23 -5.03 31.80
C SER A 303 36.47 -6.37 31.68
N VAL A 304 35.18 -6.40 32.02
CA VAL A 304 34.32 -7.58 31.80
C VAL A 304 34.20 -7.85 30.30
N PHE A 305 33.81 -6.85 29.51
CA PHE A 305 33.71 -7.00 28.05
C PHE A 305 35.03 -7.48 27.43
N ARG A 306 36.17 -6.90 27.83
CA ARG A 306 37.50 -7.33 27.36
C ARG A 306 37.85 -8.76 27.75
N LYS A 307 37.56 -9.16 29.00
CA LYS A 307 37.82 -10.52 29.51
C LYS A 307 37.12 -11.58 28.65
N TYR A 308 35.93 -11.26 28.14
CA TYR A 308 35.11 -12.17 27.34
C TYR A 308 35.21 -11.92 25.82
N GLY A 309 36.21 -11.16 25.35
CA GLY A 309 36.44 -10.95 23.92
C GLY A 309 35.41 -10.05 23.24
N MET A 310 34.66 -9.25 24.00
CA MET A 310 33.61 -8.34 23.53
C MET A 310 34.07 -6.87 23.50
N GLN A 311 35.37 -6.62 23.36
CA GLN A 311 35.93 -5.26 23.32
C GLN A 311 35.40 -4.44 22.13
N ASP A 312 35.04 -5.11 21.03
CA ASP A 312 34.60 -4.48 19.78
C ASP A 312 33.09 -4.14 19.78
N VAL A 313 32.35 -4.57 20.81
CA VAL A 313 30.94 -4.17 21.01
C VAL A 313 30.92 -2.73 21.53
N THR A 314 30.96 -1.73 20.66
CA THR A 314 31.03 -0.31 21.06
C THR A 314 29.72 0.20 21.65
N GLU A 315 28.60 -0.21 21.07
CA GLU A 315 27.26 0.23 21.45
C GLU A 315 26.35 -0.98 21.75
N VAL A 316 25.80 -1.03 22.97
CA VAL A 316 24.83 -2.07 23.35
C VAL A 316 23.92 -1.57 24.47
N SER A 317 22.63 -1.85 24.34
CA SER A 317 21.64 -1.71 25.41
C SER A 317 21.15 -3.09 25.85
N PHE A 318 21.38 -3.40 27.11
CA PHE A 318 20.98 -4.64 27.76
C PHE A 318 19.87 -4.37 28.77
N TYR A 319 18.80 -5.15 28.67
CA TYR A 319 17.67 -5.11 29.58
C TYR A 319 17.39 -6.50 30.13
N LYS A 320 17.11 -6.59 31.44
CA LYS A 320 16.77 -7.87 32.09
C LYS A 320 15.67 -7.67 33.12
N LYS A 321 14.64 -8.52 33.07
CA LYS A 321 13.55 -8.60 34.06
C LYS A 321 13.34 -10.07 34.40
N GLY A 322 13.69 -10.48 35.63
CA GLY A 322 13.72 -11.91 36.00
C GLY A 322 14.58 -12.73 35.02
N ASN A 323 13.98 -13.73 34.37
CA ASN A 323 14.65 -14.59 33.39
C ASN A 323 14.43 -14.15 31.93
N HIS A 324 13.92 -12.94 31.70
CA HIS A 324 13.78 -12.37 30.36
C HIS A 324 14.92 -11.40 30.08
N ILE A 325 15.48 -11.47 28.87
CA ILE A 325 16.54 -10.59 28.43
C ILE A 325 16.23 -10.00 27.06
N VAL A 326 16.58 -8.73 26.87
CA VAL A 326 16.53 -8.04 25.58
C VAL A 326 17.88 -7.34 25.38
N ILE A 327 18.52 -7.59 24.23
CA ILE A 327 19.80 -6.99 23.88
C ILE A 327 19.70 -6.29 22.54
N VAL A 328 19.74 -4.97 22.57
CA VAL A 328 19.73 -4.12 21.37
C VAL A 328 21.17 -3.70 21.12
N ASP A 329 21.80 -4.23 20.07
CA ASP A 329 23.13 -3.76 19.66
C ASP A 329 22.99 -2.44 18.87
N GLY A 330 24.09 -1.70 18.76
CA GLY A 330 24.14 -0.43 18.02
C GLY A 330 24.11 -0.59 16.50
N PHE A 331 24.88 0.22 15.78
CA PHE A 331 24.94 0.15 14.33
C PHE A 331 25.64 -1.14 13.85
N ILE A 332 24.91 -2.00 13.11
CA ILE A 332 25.41 -3.28 12.61
C ILE A 332 25.45 -3.27 11.08
N ALA A 333 26.56 -3.73 10.50
CA ALA A 333 26.68 -3.98 9.07
C ALA A 333 25.96 -5.29 8.65
N VAL A 334 24.62 -5.28 8.67
CA VAL A 334 23.78 -6.48 8.40
C VAL A 334 24.12 -7.16 7.07
N GLU A 335 24.45 -6.39 6.03
CA GLU A 335 24.83 -6.93 4.71
C GLU A 335 26.11 -7.77 4.76
N LYS A 336 27.09 -7.38 5.58
CA LYS A 336 28.33 -8.14 5.77
C LYS A 336 28.06 -9.46 6.47
N ILE A 337 27.13 -9.47 7.42
CA ILE A 337 26.65 -10.68 8.09
C ILE A 337 25.96 -11.60 7.09
N VAL A 338 25.02 -11.09 6.31
CA VAL A 338 24.29 -11.88 5.29
C VAL A 338 25.23 -12.44 4.23
N THR A 339 26.22 -11.65 3.79
CA THR A 339 27.25 -12.10 2.85
C THR A 339 28.07 -13.25 3.41
N TRP A 340 28.49 -13.16 4.67
CA TRP A 340 29.23 -14.23 5.33
C TRP A 340 28.38 -15.49 5.50
N LEU A 341 27.12 -15.35 5.93
CA LEU A 341 26.20 -16.48 6.08
C LEU A 341 25.96 -17.20 4.74
N THR A 342 25.84 -16.45 3.65
CA THR A 342 25.67 -17.00 2.29
C THR A 342 26.94 -17.73 1.84
N ARG A 343 28.12 -17.14 2.04
CA ARG A 343 29.41 -17.74 1.65
C ARG A 343 29.77 -19.02 2.41
N ASN A 344 29.18 -19.22 3.58
CA ASN A 344 29.38 -20.41 4.42
C ASN A 344 28.18 -21.37 4.38
N ASP A 345 27.29 -21.22 3.40
CA ASP A 345 26.14 -22.10 3.16
C ASP A 345 25.12 -22.21 4.32
N TYR A 346 25.11 -21.25 5.25
CA TYR A 346 24.09 -21.21 6.32
C TYR A 346 22.74 -20.69 5.82
N ILE A 347 22.75 -19.92 4.74
CA ILE A 347 21.56 -19.47 4.03
C ILE A 347 21.80 -19.64 2.52
N ALA A 348 20.79 -20.10 1.78
CA ALA A 348 20.99 -20.45 0.37
C ALA A 348 21.15 -19.23 -0.55
N SER A 349 20.51 -18.10 -0.21
CA SER A 349 20.60 -16.86 -0.98
C SER A 349 20.15 -15.69 -0.14
N SER A 350 20.72 -14.52 -0.41
CA SER A 350 20.23 -13.25 0.10
C SER A 350 19.00 -12.75 -0.67
N SER A 351 18.71 -13.22 -1.89
CA SER A 351 17.60 -12.72 -2.72
C SER A 351 16.21 -13.26 -2.34
N ARG A 352 16.13 -14.27 -1.48
CA ARG A 352 14.88 -14.91 -1.07
C ARG A 352 14.50 -14.55 0.35
N TYR A 353 13.25 -14.78 0.72
CA TYR A 353 12.84 -14.74 2.12
C TYR A 353 13.63 -15.75 2.94
N VAL A 354 14.26 -15.31 4.02
CA VAL A 354 14.94 -16.16 5.00
C VAL A 354 14.66 -15.63 6.39
N LYS A 355 14.33 -16.52 7.33
CA LYS A 355 14.23 -16.19 8.75
C LYS A 355 15.19 -17.06 9.56
N MET A 356 16.16 -16.41 10.18
CA MET A 356 17.14 -17.04 11.07
C MET A 356 16.93 -16.55 12.50
N MET A 357 16.51 -17.44 13.40
CA MET A 357 16.41 -17.18 14.84
C MET A 357 17.78 -17.36 15.50
N LEU A 358 18.21 -16.38 16.30
CA LEU A 358 19.53 -16.27 16.90
C LEU A 358 19.45 -16.34 18.43
N ASN A 359 18.94 -17.44 18.97
CA ASN A 359 18.53 -17.58 20.37
C ASN A 359 19.70 -17.75 21.37
N GLY A 360 20.94 -17.46 20.97
CA GLY A 360 22.13 -17.73 21.77
C GLY A 360 22.58 -19.17 21.65
N SER A 361 22.02 -20.08 22.45
CA SER A 361 22.44 -21.49 22.47
C SER A 361 21.97 -22.31 21.26
N SER A 362 21.06 -21.77 20.46
CA SER A 362 20.53 -22.40 19.25
C SER A 362 20.35 -21.37 18.13
N VAL A 363 20.54 -21.85 16.90
CA VAL A 363 20.23 -21.10 15.68
C VAL A 363 19.25 -21.93 14.86
N ILE A 364 18.17 -21.30 14.40
CA ILE A 364 17.14 -21.96 13.59
C ILE A 364 16.99 -21.17 12.30
N VAL A 365 17.19 -21.82 11.15
CA VAL A 365 17.04 -21.21 9.82
C VAL A 365 15.85 -21.85 9.13
N ASP A 366 14.85 -21.06 8.75
CA ASP A 366 13.65 -21.55 8.05
C ASP A 366 13.02 -22.78 8.74
N ASN A 367 12.94 -22.72 10.07
CA ASN A 367 12.45 -23.78 10.98
C ASN A 367 13.35 -25.03 11.13
N VAL A 368 14.58 -25.00 10.63
CA VAL A 368 15.57 -26.07 10.80
C VAL A 368 16.63 -25.64 11.81
N ALA A 369 16.79 -26.39 12.90
CA ALA A 369 17.83 -26.14 13.89
C ALA A 369 19.21 -26.55 13.35
N LEU A 370 20.20 -25.66 13.50
CA LEU A 370 21.58 -25.90 13.10
C LEU A 370 22.33 -26.72 14.17
N PRO A 371 23.35 -27.51 13.77
CA PRO A 371 24.17 -28.25 14.73
C PRO A 371 25.02 -27.32 15.60
N SER A 372 25.38 -27.78 16.80
CA SER A 372 26.11 -26.97 17.79
C SER A 372 27.45 -26.42 17.28
N SER A 373 28.14 -27.14 16.39
CA SER A 373 29.37 -26.64 15.75
C SER A 373 29.15 -25.34 14.98
N ASP A 374 28.01 -25.26 14.29
CA ASP A 374 27.66 -24.17 13.41
C ASP A 374 27.12 -22.99 14.22
N VAL A 375 26.29 -23.28 15.24
CA VAL A 375 25.86 -22.30 16.23
C VAL A 375 27.08 -21.59 16.84
N LYS A 376 28.10 -22.34 17.26
CA LYS A 376 29.33 -21.76 17.84
C LYS A 376 30.07 -20.87 16.84
N ARG A 377 30.19 -21.29 15.58
CA ARG A 377 30.84 -20.49 14.52
C ARG A 377 30.07 -19.21 14.22
N ILE A 378 28.75 -19.31 14.10
CA ILE A 378 27.86 -18.16 13.85
C ILE A 378 27.95 -17.17 15.00
N ASN A 379 27.80 -17.62 16.25
CA ASN A 379 27.90 -16.74 17.42
C ASN A 379 29.26 -16.03 17.51
N SER A 380 30.35 -16.77 17.23
CA SER A 380 31.69 -16.18 17.23
C SER A 380 31.84 -15.10 16.17
N TYR A 381 31.35 -15.35 14.95
CA TYR A 381 31.39 -14.36 13.87
C TYR A 381 30.50 -13.14 14.15
N LEU A 382 29.27 -13.36 14.61
CA LEU A 382 28.35 -12.29 14.98
C LEU A 382 28.96 -11.37 16.04
N LEU A 383 29.66 -11.93 17.02
CA LEU A 383 30.35 -11.14 18.03
C LEU A 383 31.45 -10.24 17.44
N THR A 384 32.19 -10.71 16.42
CA THR A 384 33.19 -9.88 15.72
C THR A 384 32.56 -8.73 14.94
N GLU A 385 31.27 -8.85 14.60
CA GLU A 385 30.47 -7.78 13.97
C GLU A 385 29.68 -6.96 15.02
N GLY A 386 29.99 -7.12 16.31
CA GLY A 386 29.36 -6.37 17.40
C GLY A 386 27.96 -6.87 17.80
N VAL A 387 27.53 -8.04 17.31
CA VAL A 387 26.19 -8.58 17.53
C VAL A 387 26.20 -9.61 18.65
N ILE A 388 25.41 -9.37 19.70
CA ILE A 388 25.21 -10.33 20.77
C ILE A 388 23.90 -11.10 20.52
N THR A 389 24.01 -12.40 20.32
CA THR A 389 22.85 -13.29 20.18
C THR A 389 22.08 -13.42 21.50
N ALA A 390 20.75 -13.53 21.43
CA ALA A 390 19.88 -13.67 22.60
C ALA A 390 18.54 -14.28 22.21
N PRO A 391 17.83 -14.95 23.15
CA PRO A 391 16.50 -15.51 22.90
C PRO A 391 15.56 -14.48 22.26
N GLY A 392 14.85 -14.90 21.20
CA GLY A 392 13.87 -14.08 20.50
C GLY A 392 14.44 -13.14 19.44
N LYS A 393 15.76 -13.01 19.35
CA LYS A 393 16.43 -12.23 18.31
C LYS A 393 16.41 -12.97 16.98
N SER A 394 16.27 -12.24 15.88
CA SER A 394 16.17 -12.81 14.54
C SER A 394 16.85 -11.95 13.48
N LEU A 395 17.44 -12.60 12.49
CA LEU A 395 17.79 -12.04 11.21
C LEU A 395 16.69 -12.40 10.20
N VAL A 396 16.12 -11.39 9.54
CA VAL A 396 15.07 -11.59 8.53
C VAL A 396 15.52 -10.93 7.23
N ILE A 397 15.51 -11.71 6.15
CA ILE A 397 15.82 -11.25 4.80
C ILE A 397 14.53 -11.28 3.99
N LYS A 398 14.21 -10.20 3.29
CA LYS A 398 13.02 -10.05 2.43
C LYS A 398 13.41 -9.36 1.12
N GLU A 399 12.48 -9.29 0.18
CA GLU A 399 12.68 -8.54 -1.07
C GLU A 399 12.97 -7.06 -0.81
N THR A 400 12.24 -6.46 0.14
CA THR A 400 12.34 -5.02 0.45
C THR A 400 13.54 -4.62 1.30
N GLY A 401 14.27 -5.59 1.87
CA GLY A 401 15.34 -5.28 2.82
C GLY A 401 15.68 -6.42 3.78
N MET A 402 16.52 -6.10 4.75
CA MET A 402 17.06 -7.01 5.74
C MET A 402 16.96 -6.41 7.14
N SER A 403 16.66 -7.23 8.14
CA SER A 403 16.52 -6.78 9.53
C SER A 403 17.24 -7.71 10.49
N LEU A 404 17.83 -7.14 11.53
CA LEU A 404 18.49 -7.87 12.61
C LEU A 404 18.07 -7.27 13.94
N GLY A 405 17.38 -8.08 14.76
CA GLY A 405 16.87 -7.64 16.05
C GLY A 405 15.63 -8.42 16.48
N TYR A 406 14.77 -7.78 17.26
CA TYR A 406 13.51 -8.35 17.72
C TYR A 406 12.38 -7.94 16.79
N SER A 407 11.69 -8.91 16.20
CA SER A 407 10.50 -8.64 15.40
C SER A 407 9.33 -8.25 16.32
N TYR A 408 8.65 -7.15 16.03
CA TYR A 408 7.48 -6.70 16.75
C TYR A 408 6.43 -6.19 15.75
N ASP A 409 5.33 -6.94 15.57
CA ASP A 409 4.32 -6.68 14.53
C ASP A 409 4.95 -6.40 13.15
N LYS A 410 4.83 -5.16 12.65
CA LYS A 410 5.37 -4.72 11.35
C LYS A 410 6.74 -4.03 11.45
N SER A 411 7.32 -3.91 12.65
CA SER A 411 8.60 -3.24 12.90
C SER A 411 9.65 -4.21 13.46
N THR A 412 10.89 -3.73 13.52
CA THR A 412 12.01 -4.45 14.15
C THR A 412 12.67 -3.51 15.14
N LEU A 413 12.81 -3.96 16.39
CA LEU A 413 13.69 -3.32 17.36
C LEU A 413 15.12 -3.83 17.11
N GLY A 414 15.92 -3.02 16.43
CA GLY A 414 17.27 -3.36 16.00
C GLY A 414 17.63 -2.62 14.72
N THR A 415 18.44 -3.24 13.87
CA THR A 415 18.87 -2.65 12.59
C THR A 415 17.94 -3.08 11.46
N TRP A 416 17.52 -2.13 10.61
CA TRP A 416 16.84 -2.37 9.35
C TRP A 416 17.64 -1.73 8.21
N VAL A 417 17.82 -2.47 7.11
CA VAL A 417 18.50 -2.01 5.89
C VAL A 417 17.54 -2.22 4.72
N SER A 418 17.17 -1.15 4.01
CA SER A 418 16.39 -1.25 2.77
C SER A 418 17.25 -1.80 1.64
N ARG A 419 16.63 -2.51 0.70
CA ARG A 419 17.25 -2.77 -0.60
C ARG A 419 16.88 -1.67 -1.56
N ASP A 420 17.89 -1.07 -2.16
CA ASP A 420 17.76 -0.10 -3.25
C ASP A 420 17.32 -0.75 -4.57
#